data_AF-A0A7S0ETG3-F1
#
_entry.id   AF-A0A7S0ETG3-F1
#
_cell.length_a   1.000
_cell.length_b   1.000
_cell.length_c   1.000
_cell.angle_alpha   90.00
_cell.angle_beta   90.00
_cell.angle_gamma   90.00
#
_symmetry.space_group_name_H-M   'P 1'
#
loop_
_entity.id
_entity.type
_entity.pdbx_description
1 polymer ?
#
loop_
_entity_poly.entity_id
_entity_poly.type
_entity_poly.pdbx_seq_one_letter_code
_entity_poly.pdbx_strand_id
1 'polypeptide(L)'
;MLVSCPHDSIAVRKELLVATRHILATDFREGFFKHVDIFLDEKLLVGPSRGAGDSLRPLAYSLLAEVVHHVRLMLTMPQLSKAVHLFSRNVHDSSLPLTVQTTSIRLLMNLVEGIYHKHNQDQDKVGAAQVINQQSGNAA
;
A
#
# COMPACT_ATOMS: atom_id res chain seq x y z
N MET A 1 13.79 9.66 5.01
CA MET A 1 13.36 10.37 6.25
C MET A 1 12.83 9.40 7.30
N LEU A 2 11.70 8.70 7.09
CA LEU A 2 11.15 7.78 8.10
C LEU A 2 12.10 6.62 8.48
N VAL A 3 12.87 6.12 7.50
CA VAL A 3 13.87 5.05 7.68
C VAL A 3 15.06 5.49 8.56
N SER A 4 15.34 6.79 8.64
CA SER A 4 16.51 7.33 9.34
C SER A 4 16.18 7.90 10.73
N CYS A 5 14.90 7.87 11.14
CA CYS A 5 14.47 8.39 12.43
C CYS A 5 14.87 7.42 13.55
N PRO A 6 15.66 7.84 14.56
CA PRO A 6 16.00 7.01 15.71
C PRO A 6 14.74 6.41 16.35
N HIS A 7 14.81 5.14 16.71
CA HIS A 7 13.66 4.42 17.29
C HIS A 7 13.18 5.02 18.62
N ASP A 8 14.07 5.72 19.34
CA ASP A 8 13.79 6.29 20.65
C ASP A 8 13.01 7.62 20.59
N SER A 9 12.88 8.24 19.41
CA SER A 9 12.21 9.55 19.26
C SER A 9 10.80 9.42 18.68
N ILE A 10 9.85 9.00 19.53
CA ILE A 10 8.44 8.78 19.18
C ILE A 10 7.77 10.09 18.73
N ALA A 11 8.09 11.21 19.39
CA ALA A 11 7.53 12.52 19.07
C ALA A 11 7.89 12.93 17.63
N VAL A 12 9.16 12.80 17.25
CA VAL A 12 9.63 13.11 15.89
C VAL A 12 8.99 12.16 14.87
N ARG A 13 8.87 10.85 15.18
CA ARG A 13 8.20 9.91 14.29
C ARG A 13 6.72 10.27 14.08
N LYS A 14 6.02 10.69 15.14
CA LYS A 14 4.63 11.17 15.05
C LYS A 14 4.55 12.39 14.14
N GLU A 15 5.41 13.39 14.32
CA GLU A 15 5.44 14.58 13.49
C GLU A 15 5.75 14.26 12.03
N LEU A 16 6.67 13.34 11.76
CA LEU A 16 6.97 12.87 10.40
C LEU A 16 5.76 12.19 9.76
N LEU A 17 5.04 11.33 10.51
CA LEU A 17 3.81 10.69 10.01
C LEU A 17 2.72 11.73 9.71
N VAL A 18 2.55 12.73 10.58
CA VAL A 18 1.59 13.83 10.39
C VAL A 18 1.97 14.71 9.20
N ALA A 19 3.25 15.09 9.07
CA ALA A 19 3.75 15.86 7.94
C ALA A 19 3.57 15.10 6.63
N THR A 20 3.88 13.80 6.63
CA THR A 20 3.68 12.93 5.46
C THR A 20 2.20 12.88 5.06
N ARG A 21 1.28 12.76 6.03
CA ARG A 21 -0.17 12.83 5.79
C ARG A 21 -0.56 14.13 5.11
N HIS A 22 -0.09 15.27 5.62
CA HIS A 22 -0.40 16.56 5.01
C HIS A 22 0.12 16.67 3.58
N ILE A 23 1.31 16.15 3.27
CA ILE A 23 1.84 16.15 1.91
C ILE A 23 0.99 15.25 1.00
N LEU A 24 0.56 14.08 1.47
CA LEU A 24 -0.29 13.17 0.71
C LEU A 24 -1.70 13.72 0.44
N ALA A 25 -2.18 14.66 1.26
CA ALA A 25 -3.41 15.39 1.03
C ALA A 25 -3.30 16.48 -0.06
N THR A 26 -2.09 16.74 -0.58
CA THR A 26 -1.85 17.69 -1.68
C THR A 26 -1.60 16.98 -3.01
N ASP A 27 -1.40 17.73 -4.09
CA ASP A 27 -1.03 17.18 -5.40
C ASP A 27 0.42 16.67 -5.46
N PHE A 28 1.27 17.00 -4.46
CA PHE A 28 2.62 16.43 -4.34
C PHE A 28 2.63 14.94 -4.01
N ARG A 29 1.47 14.35 -3.70
CA ARG A 29 1.30 12.92 -3.42
C ARG A 29 1.85 12.01 -4.53
N GLU A 30 1.79 12.45 -5.80
CA GLU A 30 2.27 11.65 -6.93
C GLU A 30 3.76 11.32 -6.84
N GLY A 31 4.55 12.22 -6.26
CA GLY A 31 5.98 12.00 -6.02
C GLY A 31 6.29 10.84 -5.07
N PHE A 32 5.31 10.41 -4.27
CA PHE A 32 5.46 9.29 -3.33
C PHE A 32 5.13 7.92 -3.94
N PHE A 33 4.49 7.87 -5.11
CA PHE A 33 4.03 6.61 -5.70
C PHE A 33 5.19 5.68 -6.06
N LYS A 34 6.30 6.26 -6.54
CA LYS A 34 7.56 5.53 -6.81
C LYS A 34 8.19 4.88 -5.57
N HIS A 35 7.70 5.23 -4.38
CA HIS A 35 8.19 4.74 -3.10
C HIS A 35 7.15 3.91 -2.34
N VAL A 36 6.07 3.46 -3.00
CA VAL A 36 4.98 2.72 -2.34
C VAL A 36 5.46 1.48 -1.59
N ASP A 37 6.50 0.79 -2.08
CA ASP A 37 7.07 -0.37 -1.40
C ASP A 37 7.63 -0.05 -0.01
N ILE A 38 8.13 1.18 0.18
CA ILE A 38 8.60 1.65 1.49
C ILE A 38 7.42 1.83 2.44
N PHE A 39 6.27 2.28 1.92
CA PHE A 39 5.05 2.41 2.71
C PHE A 39 4.42 1.06 3.02
N LEU A 40 4.46 0.10 2.10
CA LEU A 40 3.95 -1.25 2.34
C LEU A 40 4.79 -2.06 3.34
N ASP A 41 5.98 -1.60 3.71
CA ASP A 41 6.76 -2.15 4.81
C ASP A 41 6.29 -1.58 6.16
N GLU A 42 5.37 -2.31 6.78
CA GLU A 42 4.84 -2.05 8.12
C GLU A 42 5.94 -1.75 9.14
N LYS A 43 7.08 -2.46 9.08
CA LYS A 43 8.16 -2.33 10.07
C LYS A 43 8.87 -0.99 9.96
N LEU A 44 8.95 -0.42 8.75
CA LEU A 44 9.57 0.89 8.52
C LEU A 44 8.69 2.02 9.04
N LEU A 45 7.37 1.94 8.82
CA LEU A 45 6.42 2.98 9.25
C LEU A 45 6.18 2.95 10.76
N VAL A 46 5.81 1.78 11.29
CA VAL A 46 5.41 1.64 12.69
C VAL A 46 6.62 1.60 13.63
N GLY A 47 7.73 1.02 13.18
CA GLY A 47 8.86 0.70 14.04
C GLY A 47 8.62 -0.58 14.85
N PRO A 48 9.58 -0.99 15.72
CA PRO A 48 9.48 -2.23 16.48
C PRO A 48 8.26 -2.24 17.41
N SER A 49 7.50 -3.33 17.39
CA SER A 49 6.23 -3.55 18.10
C SER A 49 6.37 -3.73 19.63
N ARG A 50 7.42 -3.20 20.25
CA ARG A 50 7.60 -3.25 21.71
C ARG A 50 7.85 -1.84 22.23
N GLY A 51 6.85 -1.29 22.92
CA GLY A 51 6.89 0.03 23.55
C GLY A 51 6.04 1.06 22.83
N ALA A 52 6.50 2.31 22.81
CA ALA A 52 5.70 3.44 22.34
C ALA A 52 5.35 3.45 20.82
N GLY A 53 5.93 2.55 20.02
CA GLY A 53 5.51 2.31 18.63
C GLY A 53 4.05 1.87 18.50
N ASP A 54 3.51 1.19 19.52
CA ASP A 54 2.10 0.74 19.53
C ASP A 54 1.11 1.92 19.51
N SER A 55 1.47 3.04 20.14
CA SER A 55 0.65 4.26 20.13
C SER A 55 0.55 4.93 18.75
N LEU A 56 1.52 4.67 17.86
CA LEU A 56 1.57 5.23 16.52
C LEU A 56 0.93 4.32 15.47
N ARG A 57 0.67 3.05 15.80
CA ARG A 57 0.05 2.06 14.89
C ARG A 57 -1.22 2.59 14.23
N PRO A 58 -2.20 3.18 14.96
CA PRO A 58 -3.42 3.68 14.33
C PRO A 58 -3.15 4.78 13.30
N LEU A 59 -2.22 5.70 13.61
CA LEU A 59 -1.86 6.80 12.71
C LEU A 59 -1.15 6.29 11.47
N ALA A 60 -0.21 5.37 11.64
CA ALA A 60 0.56 4.76 10.56
C ALA A 60 -0.33 3.95 9.61
N TYR A 61 -1.22 3.09 10.12
CA TYR A 61 -2.14 2.32 9.27
C TYR A 61 -3.15 3.21 8.56
N SER A 62 -3.63 4.27 9.22
CA SER A 62 -4.52 5.24 8.58
C SER A 62 -3.82 5.97 7.44
N LEU A 63 -2.53 6.29 7.59
CA LEU A 63 -1.73 6.90 6.53
C LEU A 63 -1.50 5.93 5.37
N LEU A 64 -1.13 4.69 5.69
CA LEU A 64 -0.89 3.66 4.70
C LEU A 64 -2.15 3.35 3.90
N ALA A 65 -3.31 3.31 4.56
CA ALA A 65 -4.58 3.05 3.90
C ALA A 65 -4.91 4.12 2.86
N GLU A 66 -4.63 5.39 3.18
CA GLU A 66 -4.83 6.53 2.28
C GLU A 66 -3.92 6.44 1.04
N VAL A 67 -2.63 6.15 1.24
CA VAL A 67 -1.68 5.95 0.13
C VAL A 67 -2.15 4.81 -0.78
N VAL A 68 -2.39 3.64 -0.20
CA VAL A 68 -2.75 2.42 -0.95
C VAL A 68 -4.08 2.59 -1.68
N HIS A 69 -5.06 3.22 -1.05
CA HIS A 69 -6.33 3.54 -1.70
C HIS A 69 -6.14 4.39 -2.96
N HIS A 70 -5.30 5.41 -2.84
CA HIS A 70 -5.04 6.36 -3.90
C HIS A 70 -4.30 5.71 -5.08
N VAL A 71 -3.29 4.89 -4.82
CA VAL A 71 -2.46 4.28 -5.88
C VAL A 71 -2.94 2.92 -6.36
N ARG A 72 -4.06 2.39 -5.85
CA ARG A 72 -4.49 1.00 -6.05
C ARG A 72 -4.46 0.49 -7.50
N LEU A 73 -4.79 1.35 -8.47
CA LEU A 73 -4.85 0.99 -9.90
C LEU A 73 -3.45 0.91 -10.54
N MET A 74 -2.45 1.56 -9.92
CA MET A 74 -1.06 1.56 -10.36
C MET A 74 -0.22 0.47 -9.68
N LEU A 75 -0.74 -0.16 -8.63
CA LEU A 75 -0.04 -1.22 -7.90
C LEU A 75 0.14 -2.46 -8.77
N THR A 76 1.33 -3.06 -8.70
CA THR A 76 1.61 -4.38 -9.28
C THR A 76 0.92 -5.48 -8.48
N MET A 77 0.74 -6.66 -9.10
CA MET A 77 0.18 -7.84 -8.42
C MET A 77 0.90 -8.20 -7.09
N PRO A 78 2.24 -8.22 -7.03
CA PRO A 78 2.96 -8.44 -5.77
C PRO A 78 2.67 -7.38 -4.70
N GLN A 79 2.55 -6.11 -5.10
CA GLN A 79 2.23 -5.02 -4.16
C GLN A 79 0.79 -5.11 -3.65
N LEU A 80 -0.17 -5.45 -4.52
CA LEU A 80 -1.55 -5.72 -4.13
C LEU A 80 -1.63 -6.88 -3.15
N SER A 81 -0.90 -7.97 -3.39
CA SER A 81 -0.84 -9.11 -2.47
C SER A 81 -0.30 -8.71 -1.09
N LYS A 82 0.79 -7.94 -1.04
CA LYS A 82 1.34 -7.39 0.22
C LYS A 82 0.32 -6.51 0.95
N ALA A 83 -0.35 -5.61 0.23
CA ALA A 83 -1.36 -4.73 0.79
C ALA A 83 -2.53 -5.54 1.37
N VAL A 84 -3.06 -6.52 0.63
CA VAL A 84 -4.13 -7.39 1.10
C VAL A 84 -3.71 -8.14 2.36
N HIS A 85 -2.52 -8.74 2.38
CA HIS A 85 -2.03 -9.45 3.56
C HIS A 85 -1.91 -8.54 4.79
N LEU A 86 -1.36 -7.34 4.62
CA LEU A 86 -1.20 -6.36 5.69
C LEU A 86 -2.55 -5.91 6.26
N PHE A 87 -3.48 -5.47 5.39
CA PHE A 87 -4.77 -4.96 5.85
C PHE A 87 -5.67 -6.08 6.40
N SER A 88 -5.56 -7.31 5.92
CA SER A 88 -6.22 -8.47 6.53
C SER A 88 -5.71 -8.74 7.95
N ARG A 89 -4.40 -8.63 8.20
CA ARG A 89 -3.85 -8.74 9.57
C ARG A 89 -4.41 -7.65 10.49
N ASN A 90 -4.56 -6.42 10.00
CA ASN A 90 -5.15 -5.33 10.77
C ASN A 90 -6.61 -5.61 11.17
N VAL A 91 -7.40 -6.25 10.30
CA VAL A 91 -8.80 -6.61 10.61
C VAL A 91 -8.89 -7.59 11.77
N HIS A 92 -7.95 -8.52 11.85
CA HIS A 92 -7.93 -9.55 12.90
C HIS A 92 -7.17 -9.12 14.17
N ASP A 93 -6.54 -7.95 14.19
CA ASP A 93 -5.80 -7.46 15.34
C ASP A 93 -6.72 -6.72 16.31
N SER A 94 -7.08 -7.39 17.41
CA SER A 94 -7.92 -6.85 18.48
C SER A 94 -7.26 -5.76 19.32
N SER A 95 -5.94 -5.55 19.20
CA SER A 95 -5.23 -4.44 19.84
C SER A 95 -5.43 -3.11 19.12
N LEU A 96 -5.93 -3.13 17.87
CA LEU A 96 -6.19 -1.92 17.09
C LEU A 96 -7.59 -1.37 17.35
N PRO A 97 -7.77 -0.03 17.29
CA PRO A 97 -9.09 0.57 17.35
C PRO A 97 -10.01 0.06 16.24
N LEU A 98 -11.31 -0.09 16.55
CA LEU A 98 -12.33 -0.55 15.59
C LEU A 98 -12.38 0.32 14.31
N THR A 99 -12.04 1.61 14.42
CA THR A 99 -11.94 2.52 13.28
C THR A 99 -10.87 2.10 12.28
N VAL A 100 -9.71 1.60 12.76
CA VAL A 100 -8.62 1.10 11.91
C VAL A 100 -9.04 -0.21 11.23
N GLN A 101 -9.69 -1.11 11.97
CA GLN A 101 -10.23 -2.37 11.41
C GLN A 101 -11.26 -2.08 10.32
N THR A 102 -12.21 -1.17 10.57
CA THR A 102 -13.25 -0.79 9.60
C THR A 102 -12.65 -0.16 8.33
N THR A 103 -11.67 0.72 8.48
CA THR A 103 -10.93 1.31 7.34
C THR A 103 -10.18 0.24 6.55
N SER A 104 -9.59 -0.74 7.23
CA SER A 104 -8.89 -1.86 6.60
C SER A 104 -9.85 -2.72 5.75
N ILE A 105 -11.04 -3.04 6.28
CA ILE A 105 -12.09 -3.75 5.52
C ILE A 105 -12.50 -2.95 4.28
N ARG A 106 -12.77 -1.64 4.44
CA ARG A 106 -13.14 -0.77 3.33
C ARG A 106 -12.06 -0.75 2.25
N LEU A 107 -10.79 -0.69 2.64
CA LEU A 107 -9.68 -0.71 1.70
C LEU A 107 -9.59 -2.04 0.96
N LEU A 108 -9.70 -3.17 1.67
CA LEU A 108 -9.69 -4.50 1.06
C LEU A 108 -10.77 -4.62 -0.04
N MET A 109 -11.97 -4.09 0.20
CA MET A 109 -13.03 -4.04 -0.82
C MET A 109 -12.62 -3.19 -2.03
N ASN A 110 -11.96 -2.04 -1.82
CA ASN A 110 -11.48 -1.20 -2.92
C ASN A 110 -10.32 -1.84 -3.69
N LEU A 111 -9.51 -2.71 -3.06
CA LEU A 111 -8.42 -3.40 -3.73
C LEU A 111 -8.91 -4.47 -4.72
N VAL A 112 -10.14 -4.97 -4.56
CA VAL A 112 -10.76 -5.91 -5.52
C VAL A 112 -10.79 -5.30 -6.92
N GLU A 113 -11.12 -4.02 -7.04
CA GLU A 113 -11.11 -3.30 -8.32
C GLU A 113 -9.71 -3.27 -8.93
N GLY A 114 -8.69 -2.95 -8.13
CA GLY A 114 -7.29 -2.95 -8.58
C GLY A 114 -6.83 -4.34 -9.04
N ILE A 115 -7.25 -5.40 -8.33
CA ILE A 115 -6.92 -6.78 -8.69
C ILE A 115 -7.57 -7.17 -10.02
N TYR A 116 -8.87 -6.90 -10.16
CA TYR A 116 -9.62 -7.20 -11.37
C TYR A 116 -9.03 -6.45 -12.58
N HIS A 117 -8.71 -5.16 -12.42
CA HIS A 117 -8.14 -4.35 -13.49
C HIS A 117 -6.78 -4.88 -13.97
N LYS A 118 -5.92 -5.33 -13.04
CA LYS A 118 -4.62 -5.92 -13.38
C LYS A 118 -4.76 -7.30 -14.03
N HIS A 119 -5.69 -8.12 -13.56
CA HIS A 119 -5.99 -9.41 -14.17
C HIS A 119 -6.38 -9.26 -15.66
N ASN A 120 -7.25 -8.31 -15.97
CA ASN A 120 -7.67 -8.07 -17.36
C ASN A 120 -6.51 -7.52 -18.22
N GLN A 121 -5.71 -6.59 -17.69
CA GLN A 121 -4.51 -6.09 -18.40
C GLN A 121 -3.52 -7.21 -18.74
N ASP A 122 -3.36 -8.20 -17.86
CA ASP A 122 -2.47 -9.34 -18.11
C ASP A 122 -3.08 -10.30 -19.15
N GLN A 123 -4.39 -10.53 -19.13
CA GLN A 123 -5.08 -11.33 -20.17
C GLN A 123 -4.98 -10.68 -21.56
N ASP A 124 -5.19 -9.38 -21.67
CA ASP A 124 -5.11 -8.64 -22.93
C ASP A 124 -3.71 -8.71 -23.55
N LYS A 125 -2.66 -8.64 -22.72
CA LYS A 125 -1.26 -8.80 -23.16
C LYS A 125 -0.96 -10.20 -23.67
N VAL A 126 -1.48 -11.23 -23.00
CA VAL A 126 -1.31 -12.63 -23.44
C VAL A 126 -2.03 -12.85 -24.77
N GLY A 127 -3.24 -12.32 -24.93
CA GLY A 127 -3.97 -12.37 -26.21
C GLY A 127 -3.21 -11.67 -27.35
N ALA A 128 -2.68 -10.46 -27.11
CA ALA A 128 -1.92 -9.72 -28.11
C ALA A 128 -0.61 -10.43 -28.51
N ALA A 129 0.10 -11.04 -27.55
CA ALA A 129 1.33 -11.80 -27.82
C ALA A 129 1.06 -13.07 -28.65
N GLN A 130 -0.09 -13.72 -28.46
CA GLN A 130 -0.50 -14.87 -29.27
C GLN A 130 -0.80 -14.47 -30.72
N VAL A 131 -1.49 -13.34 -30.95
CA VAL A 131 -1.79 -12.84 -32.30
C VAL A 131 -0.52 -12.49 -33.09
N ILE A 132 0.48 -11.88 -32.45
CA ILE A 132 1.77 -11.53 -33.10
C ILE A 132 2.57 -12.78 -33.48
N ASN A 133 2.59 -13.81 -32.62
CA ASN A 133 3.27 -15.08 -32.94
C ASN A 133 2.58 -15.83 -34.09
N GLN A 134 1.25 -15.70 -34.23
CA GLN A 134 0.51 -16.35 -35.32
C GLN A 134 0.75 -15.69 -36.69
N GLN A 135 0.98 -14.38 -36.73
CA GLN A 135 1.31 -13.65 -37.97
C GLN A 135 2.75 -13.92 -38.45
N SER A 136 3.69 -14.13 -37.53
CA SER A 136 5.09 -14.40 -37.88
C SER A 136 5.31 -15.84 -38.38
N GLY A 137 4.47 -16.79 -37.95
CA GLY A 137 4.52 -18.18 -38.41
C GLY A 137 3.89 -18.45 -39.79
N ASN A 138 3.15 -17.49 -40.34
CA ASN A 138 2.49 -17.61 -41.66
C ASN A 138 3.29 -16.98 -42.81
N ALA A 139 4.48 -16.43 -42.52
CA ALA A 139 5.34 -15.75 -43.49
C ALA A 139 6.62 -16.54 -43.86
N ALA A 140 6.69 -17.82 -43.49
CA ALA A 140 7.74 -18.77 -43.86
C ALA A 140 7.11 -19.98 -44.57
#